data_AF-A0A9E4FI19-F1
#
_entry.id   AF-A0A9E4FI19-F1
#
_cell.length_a   1.000
_cell.length_b   1.000
_cell.length_c   1.000
_cell.angle_alpha   90.00
_cell.angle_beta   90.00
_cell.angle_gamma   90.00
#
_symmetry.space_group_name_H-M   'P 1'
#
loop_
_entity.id
_entity.type
_entity.pdbx_description
1 polymer ?
#
loop_
_entity_poly.entity_id
_entity_poly.type
_entity_poly.pdbx_seq_one_letter_code
_entity_poly.pdbx_strand_id
1 'polypeptide(L)'
;MKPGISRQLLANRVASELGPGQLVNLGVGLPGMVPDYVTDGMGVIFHAENGLINRGPKPQREDWDSDLVDAGGEPVGLLPGGSIVHQADSLGMVRGGYVDVAVVEALQVSERGDLADRTAAGGMVGGSVDVAAGAKRLIAIMEHTTQDGSPRVVTDLGYPSSGLGCVDLIVTDVAVIQVSADGLLLNEVAPGWTVEEVQSITGATLIPSPDLKEMALSEAVGEANSKVYSSAAAAVADIPHGSTVLLDGFAGPGGMAQYLILALRDQGSRELTIVSNTAGIARAVSFGTPPGFLPIDHSVLVDSGQVRKAVASFPVSPSPSRPSAFELAYRRGEVDLELVPQGTLAERIRAGGFGIAAFYTPTGAGTQIAEGKETRLINGREQVLEYGIVGDYALLRAHRADTMGNLVYRGTSRNFNAVMAPAATVTIVEVDEIVQAGQLDPDAVVTPGVFVQRIVQRPAGFFPYERTG
;
A
#
# COMPACT_ATOMS: atom_id res chain seq x y z
N MET A 1 39.00 20.29 6.75
CA MET A 1 38.27 19.19 7.39
C MET A 1 38.88 17.88 6.94
N LYS A 2 38.86 16.88 7.82
CA LYS A 2 39.12 15.48 7.47
C LYS A 2 38.07 15.04 6.43
N PRO A 3 38.41 14.23 5.42
CA PRO A 3 37.43 13.79 4.42
C PRO A 3 36.45 12.77 5.03
N GLY A 4 35.18 12.86 4.66
CA GLY A 4 34.20 11.80 4.86
C GLY A 4 34.32 10.68 3.83
N ILE A 5 33.41 9.70 3.89
CA ILE A 5 33.28 8.66 2.86
C ILE A 5 32.77 9.25 1.54
N SER A 6 33.04 8.58 0.42
CA SER A 6 32.54 9.04 -0.88
C SER A 6 31.03 8.88 -1.00
N ARG A 7 30.42 9.60 -1.96
CA ARG A 7 28.99 9.48 -2.29
C ARG A 7 28.56 8.05 -2.64
N GLN A 8 29.44 7.29 -3.31
CA GLN A 8 29.24 5.86 -3.60
C GLN A 8 29.12 5.04 -2.31
N LEU A 9 30.03 5.27 -1.36
CA LEU A 9 30.00 4.56 -0.08
C LEU A 9 28.82 5.00 0.79
N LEU A 10 28.43 6.27 0.69
CA LEU A 10 27.23 6.79 1.36
C LEU A 10 25.96 6.12 0.84
N ALA A 11 25.79 6.01 -0.48
CA ALA A 11 24.66 5.30 -1.09
C ALA A 11 24.66 3.81 -0.73
N ASN A 12 25.84 3.17 -0.73
CA ASN A 12 26.00 1.78 -0.27
C ASN A 12 25.57 1.61 1.19
N ARG A 13 25.96 2.54 2.07
CA ARG A 13 25.53 2.50 3.47
C ARG A 13 24.02 2.63 3.61
N VAL A 14 23.36 3.50 2.84
CA VAL A 14 21.89 3.58 2.83
C VAL A 14 21.25 2.28 2.31
N ALA A 15 21.86 1.61 1.33
CA ALA A 15 21.34 0.33 0.83
C ALA A 15 21.25 -0.75 1.93
N SER A 16 22.15 -0.71 2.92
CA SER A 16 22.09 -1.61 4.09
C SER A 16 20.93 -1.37 5.05
N GLU A 17 20.18 -0.28 4.89
CA GLU A 17 18.93 -0.01 5.62
C GLU A 17 17.69 -0.60 4.95
N LEU A 18 17.85 -1.17 3.75
CA LEU A 18 16.78 -1.76 2.96
C LEU A 18 16.73 -3.28 3.17
N GLY A 19 15.53 -3.84 3.05
CA GLY A 19 15.28 -5.25 3.31
C GLY A 19 14.27 -5.88 2.35
N PRO A 20 14.17 -7.21 2.37
CA PRO A 20 13.33 -7.96 1.42
C PRO A 20 11.85 -7.60 1.52
N GLY A 21 11.23 -7.44 0.35
CA GLY A 21 9.81 -7.13 0.20
C GLY A 21 9.43 -5.67 0.47
N GLN A 22 10.39 -4.82 0.86
CA GLN A 22 10.12 -3.40 1.09
C GLN A 22 9.85 -2.66 -0.22
N LEU A 23 8.80 -1.85 -0.24
CA LEU A 23 8.58 -0.84 -1.27
C LEU A 23 9.35 0.43 -0.93
N VAL A 24 10.30 0.80 -1.79
CA VAL A 24 11.26 1.90 -1.55
C VAL A 24 11.06 3.02 -2.56
N ASN A 25 10.85 4.23 -2.07
CA ASN A 25 10.80 5.45 -2.88
C ASN A 25 12.13 6.20 -2.77
N LEU A 26 12.68 6.66 -3.90
CA LEU A 26 13.97 7.34 -3.98
C LEU A 26 13.80 8.74 -4.56
N GLY A 27 14.28 9.75 -3.83
CA GLY A 27 14.38 11.11 -4.35
C GLY A 27 15.44 11.24 -5.45
N VAL A 28 15.36 12.32 -6.21
CA VAL A 28 16.35 12.64 -7.26
C VAL A 28 17.68 13.04 -6.62
N GLY A 29 18.81 12.58 -7.19
CA GLY A 29 20.16 12.93 -6.75
C GLY A 29 20.87 11.75 -6.11
N LEU A 30 21.48 11.97 -4.93
CA LEU A 30 22.15 10.90 -4.17
C LEU A 30 21.30 9.64 -3.94
N PRO A 31 19.98 9.73 -3.64
CA PRO A 31 19.17 8.52 -3.45
C PRO A 31 19.08 7.64 -4.71
N GLY A 32 19.18 8.23 -5.91
CA GLY A 32 19.16 7.50 -7.17
C GLY A 32 20.33 6.53 -7.36
N MET A 33 21.39 6.65 -6.56
CA MET A 33 22.55 5.73 -6.56
C MET A 33 22.34 4.50 -5.68
N VAL A 34 21.35 4.49 -4.77
CA VAL A 34 21.12 3.39 -3.82
C VAL A 34 20.84 2.04 -4.52
N PRO A 35 20.05 1.97 -5.62
CA PRO A 35 19.77 0.71 -6.30
C PRO A 35 21.02 -0.04 -6.80
N ASP A 36 22.11 0.67 -7.13
CA ASP A 36 23.34 0.06 -7.63
C ASP A 36 24.06 -0.82 -6.58
N TYR A 37 23.63 -0.72 -5.31
CA TYR A 37 24.20 -1.46 -4.17
C TYR A 37 23.22 -2.47 -3.57
N VAL A 38 22.06 -2.67 -4.22
CA VAL A 38 21.09 -3.70 -3.85
C VAL A 38 21.20 -4.86 -4.82
N THR A 39 21.40 -6.07 -4.29
CA THR A 39 21.45 -7.28 -5.13
C THR A 39 20.04 -7.69 -5.56
N ASP A 40 19.89 -8.21 -6.78
CA ASP A 40 18.59 -8.67 -7.32
C ASP A 40 17.89 -9.69 -6.41
N GLY A 41 18.67 -10.52 -5.68
CA GLY A 41 18.15 -11.52 -4.75
C GLY A 41 17.50 -10.92 -3.50
N MET A 42 17.82 -9.67 -3.15
CA MET A 42 17.33 -9.02 -1.95
C MET A 42 15.83 -8.77 -1.98
N GLY A 43 15.23 -8.67 -3.17
CA GLY A 43 13.78 -8.50 -3.31
C GLY A 43 13.23 -7.16 -2.83
N VAL A 44 14.04 -6.09 -2.89
CA VAL A 44 13.56 -4.70 -2.72
C VAL A 44 12.82 -4.26 -3.96
N ILE A 45 11.68 -3.57 -3.76
CA ILE A 45 10.84 -3.07 -4.84
C ILE A 45 11.02 -1.56 -4.93
N PHE A 46 11.71 -1.08 -5.97
CA PHE A 46 11.87 0.36 -6.17
C PHE A 46 10.66 0.98 -6.87
N HIS A 47 10.12 2.03 -6.27
CA HIS A 47 9.00 2.82 -6.75
C HIS A 47 9.48 4.18 -7.27
N ALA A 48 8.99 4.58 -8.44
CA ALA A 48 9.12 5.94 -8.94
C ALA A 48 7.73 6.62 -9.01
N GLU A 49 7.65 7.85 -8.50
CA GLU A 49 6.40 8.60 -8.31
C GLU A 49 5.65 8.94 -9.60
N ASN A 50 6.28 8.76 -10.76
CA ASN A 50 5.68 8.92 -12.07
C ASN A 50 4.93 7.67 -12.56
N GLY A 51 4.76 6.65 -11.70
CA GLY A 51 3.92 5.49 -11.98
C GLY A 51 4.65 4.16 -12.17
N LEU A 52 5.90 4.04 -11.73
CA LEU A 52 6.70 2.82 -11.90
C LEU A 52 6.83 2.05 -10.60
N ILE A 53 6.59 0.74 -10.64
CA ILE A 53 6.82 -0.17 -9.51
C ILE A 53 7.76 -1.29 -9.95
N ASN A 54 8.73 -1.61 -9.09
CA ASN A 54 9.81 -2.57 -9.33
C ASN A 54 10.77 -2.14 -10.45
N ARG A 55 11.17 -0.87 -10.41
CA ARG A 55 12.13 -0.26 -11.34
C ARG A 55 13.42 -1.08 -11.43
N GLY A 56 13.90 -1.29 -12.65
CA GLY A 56 15.18 -1.92 -12.94
C GLY A 56 16.35 -0.94 -13.09
N PRO A 57 17.55 -1.47 -13.36
CA PRO A 57 18.74 -0.65 -13.58
C PRO A 57 18.62 0.20 -14.85
N LYS A 58 19.52 1.16 -15.00
CA LYS A 58 19.64 1.95 -16.24
C LYS A 58 19.95 1.02 -17.43
N PRO A 59 19.17 1.07 -18.52
CA PRO A 59 19.39 0.22 -19.68
C PRO A 59 20.61 0.69 -20.48
N GLN A 60 21.16 -0.23 -21.29
CA GLN A 60 22.13 0.12 -22.32
C GLN A 60 21.48 1.04 -23.37
N ARG A 61 22.29 1.84 -24.06
CA ARG A 61 21.80 2.92 -24.93
C ARG A 61 20.86 2.44 -26.04
N GLU A 62 21.12 1.25 -26.56
CA GLU A 62 20.34 0.56 -27.58
C GLU A 62 18.95 0.11 -27.10
N ASP A 63 18.77 -0.07 -25.79
CA ASP A 63 17.53 -0.51 -25.15
C ASP A 63 16.79 0.66 -24.48
N TRP A 64 17.15 1.90 -24.81
CA TRP A 64 16.46 3.08 -24.28
C TRP A 64 15.04 3.17 -24.81
N ASP A 65 14.09 3.22 -23.88
CA ASP A 65 12.69 3.52 -24.15
C ASP A 65 12.40 4.94 -23.64
N SER A 66 11.90 5.80 -24.53
CA SER A 66 11.54 7.18 -24.17
C SER A 66 10.33 7.26 -23.25
N ASP A 67 9.51 6.22 -23.22
CA ASP A 67 8.30 6.16 -22.40
C ASP A 67 8.59 5.58 -21.01
N LEU A 68 9.82 5.12 -20.75
CA LEU A 68 10.24 4.50 -19.49
C LEU A 68 11.39 5.26 -18.82
N VAL A 69 11.02 6.26 -18.02
CA VAL A 69 11.94 7.11 -17.24
C VAL A 69 11.60 7.09 -15.76
N ASP A 70 12.56 7.43 -14.90
CA ASP A 70 12.30 7.67 -13.49
C ASP A 70 11.83 9.10 -13.20
N ALA A 71 11.59 9.41 -11.93
CA ALA A 71 11.18 10.73 -11.47
C ALA A 71 12.21 11.85 -11.75
N GLY A 72 13.47 11.49 -11.97
CA GLY A 72 14.55 12.41 -12.37
C GLY A 72 14.62 12.62 -13.89
N GLY A 73 13.86 11.87 -14.68
CA GLY A 73 13.89 11.90 -16.14
C GLY A 73 14.99 11.02 -16.75
N GLU A 74 15.64 10.16 -15.98
CA GLU A 74 16.66 9.24 -16.49
C GLU A 74 16.00 7.97 -17.06
N PRO A 75 16.50 7.41 -18.17
CA PRO A 75 16.03 6.13 -18.70
C PRO A 75 16.26 5.00 -17.69
N VAL A 76 15.26 4.15 -17.48
CA VAL A 76 15.32 3.02 -16.55
C VAL A 76 14.71 1.77 -17.17
N GLY A 77 15.18 0.60 -16.74
CA GLY A 77 14.56 -0.67 -17.07
C GLY A 77 13.42 -1.01 -16.12
N LEU A 78 12.80 -2.16 -16.35
CA LEU A 78 11.78 -2.74 -15.48
C LEU A 78 12.15 -4.17 -15.14
N LEU A 79 12.11 -4.53 -13.85
CA LEU A 79 12.40 -5.88 -13.42
C LEU A 79 11.19 -6.81 -13.65
N PRO A 80 11.40 -8.13 -13.76
CA PRO A 80 10.30 -9.09 -13.75
C PRO A 80 9.35 -8.84 -12.57
N GLY A 81 8.06 -8.75 -12.86
CA GLY A 81 7.03 -8.41 -11.86
C GLY A 81 6.93 -6.91 -11.56
N GLY A 82 7.53 -6.05 -12.38
CA GLY A 82 7.20 -4.63 -12.41
C GLY A 82 5.85 -4.33 -13.04
N SER A 83 5.30 -3.18 -12.69
CA SER A 83 3.97 -2.74 -13.13
C SER A 83 3.92 -1.23 -13.31
N ILE A 84 3.10 -0.78 -14.26
CA ILE A 84 2.84 0.63 -14.52
C ILE A 84 1.51 1.04 -13.91
N VAL A 85 1.46 2.18 -13.23
CA VAL A 85 0.24 2.69 -12.60
C VAL A 85 -0.03 4.14 -12.95
N HIS A 86 -1.30 4.53 -12.82
CA HIS A 86 -1.70 5.92 -12.97
C HIS A 86 -1.12 6.79 -11.85
N GLN A 87 -0.81 8.06 -12.15
CA GLN A 87 -0.21 9.03 -11.21
C GLN A 87 -0.95 9.10 -9.86
N ALA A 88 -2.29 9.08 -9.90
CA ALA A 88 -3.12 9.14 -8.70
C ALA A 88 -2.95 7.93 -7.79
N ASP A 89 -2.67 6.75 -8.37
CA ASP A 89 -2.46 5.52 -7.61
C ASP A 89 -1.03 5.48 -7.06
N SER A 90 -0.03 5.91 -7.84
CA SER A 90 1.36 6.03 -7.38
C SER A 90 1.49 6.95 -6.16
N LEU A 91 0.95 8.17 -6.23
CA LEU A 91 0.93 9.07 -5.07
C LEU A 91 -0.06 8.62 -3.99
N GLY A 92 -1.11 7.90 -4.38
CA GLY A 92 -2.00 7.22 -3.46
C GLY A 92 -1.26 6.19 -2.59
N MET A 93 -0.33 5.43 -3.16
CA MET A 93 0.50 4.46 -2.43
C MET A 93 1.39 5.13 -1.39
N VAL A 94 1.92 6.30 -1.72
CA VAL A 94 2.72 7.10 -0.77
C VAL A 94 1.83 7.54 0.39
N ARG A 95 0.74 8.26 0.12
CA ARG A 95 -0.17 8.77 1.17
C ARG A 95 -0.87 7.67 1.97
N GLY A 96 -1.15 6.54 1.33
CA GLY A 96 -1.78 5.37 1.96
C GLY A 96 -0.84 4.57 2.85
N GLY A 97 0.45 4.94 2.93
CA GLY A 97 1.41 4.27 3.82
C GLY A 97 1.92 2.94 3.29
N TYR A 98 1.98 2.72 1.96
CA TYR A 98 2.57 1.50 1.38
C TYR A 98 4.07 1.60 1.17
N VAL A 99 4.63 2.82 1.09
CA VAL A 99 6.07 3.02 0.98
C VAL A 99 6.69 2.72 2.34
N ASP A 100 7.43 1.60 2.41
CA ASP A 100 8.08 1.16 3.65
C ASP A 100 9.27 2.05 4.00
N VAL A 101 10.06 2.42 3.00
CA VAL A 101 11.23 3.29 3.17
C VAL A 101 11.24 4.35 2.07
N ALA A 102 11.47 5.59 2.45
CA ALA A 102 11.79 6.65 1.53
C ALA A 102 13.19 7.20 1.79
N VAL A 103 13.95 7.45 0.73
CA VAL A 103 15.29 8.06 0.82
C VAL A 103 15.27 9.41 0.13
N VAL A 104 15.56 10.48 0.88
CA VAL A 104 15.49 11.86 0.40
C VAL A 104 16.82 12.58 0.59
N GLU A 105 17.21 13.39 -0.39
CA GLU A 105 18.39 14.26 -0.25
C GLU A 105 18.01 15.54 0.50
N ALA A 106 18.40 15.63 1.77
CA ALA A 106 18.04 16.74 2.65
C ALA A 106 19.02 17.91 2.53
N LEU A 107 18.54 19.15 2.55
CA LEU A 107 19.35 20.37 2.76
C LEU A 107 19.73 20.53 4.23
N GLN A 108 18.76 20.38 5.12
CA GLN A 108 18.95 20.35 6.57
C GLN A 108 18.00 19.37 7.23
N VAL A 109 18.40 18.85 8.37
CA VAL A 109 17.53 18.10 9.28
C VAL A 109 17.66 18.68 10.69
N SER A 110 16.53 18.93 11.35
CA SER A 110 16.52 19.44 12.73
C SER A 110 16.75 18.35 13.77
N GLU A 111 17.00 18.72 15.03
CA GLU A 111 17.12 17.77 16.14
C GLU A 111 15.84 16.97 16.40
N ARG A 112 14.70 17.48 15.92
CA ARG A 112 13.39 16.86 16.03
C ARG A 112 13.03 16.02 14.80
N GLY A 113 13.92 15.93 13.81
CA GLY A 113 13.65 15.24 12.54
C GLY A 113 12.82 16.07 11.55
N ASP A 114 12.76 17.39 11.69
CA ASP A 114 12.15 18.25 10.68
C ASP A 114 13.04 18.24 9.42
N LEU A 115 12.44 18.06 8.26
CA LEU A 115 13.12 18.02 6.97
C LEU A 115 13.04 19.39 6.27
N ALA A 116 14.18 19.86 5.75
CA ALA A 116 14.22 20.83 4.68
C ALA A 116 14.96 20.21 3.49
N ASP A 117 14.34 20.18 2.32
CA ASP A 117 14.92 19.68 1.07
C ASP A 117 14.96 20.78 -0.01
N ARG A 118 15.17 20.42 -1.28
CA ARG A 118 15.18 21.40 -2.37
C ARG A 118 13.86 22.17 -2.51
N THR A 119 12.73 21.58 -2.15
CA THR A 119 11.41 22.26 -2.18
C THR A 119 11.37 23.39 -1.16
N ALA A 120 11.92 23.19 0.04
CA ALA A 120 12.03 24.23 1.07
C ALA A 120 12.84 25.46 0.60
N ALA A 121 13.82 25.28 -0.27
CA ALA A 121 14.63 26.36 -0.82
C ALA A 121 13.98 27.06 -2.04
N GLY A 122 12.68 26.89 -2.26
CA GLY A 122 11.97 27.45 -3.43
C GLY A 122 12.18 26.66 -4.72
N GLY A 123 12.69 25.43 -4.61
CA GLY A 123 12.72 24.47 -5.71
C GLY A 123 11.31 23.94 -6.05
N MET A 124 11.25 23.04 -7.02
CA MET A 124 9.98 22.46 -7.47
C MET A 124 9.30 21.67 -6.34
N VAL A 125 8.01 21.89 -6.13
CA VAL A 125 7.15 21.09 -5.23
C VAL A 125 6.81 19.81 -5.99
N GLY A 126 7.73 18.83 -5.98
CA GLY A 126 7.53 17.48 -6.52
C GLY A 126 6.86 16.57 -5.49
N GLY A 127 7.03 15.25 -5.61
CA GLY A 127 6.49 14.27 -4.66
C GLY A 127 7.13 14.24 -3.27
N SER A 128 8.12 15.10 -2.98
CA SER A 128 8.87 15.04 -1.72
C SER A 128 8.02 15.31 -0.47
N VAL A 129 6.99 16.16 -0.58
CA VAL A 129 6.07 16.44 0.52
C VAL A 129 5.14 15.24 0.77
N ASP A 130 4.64 14.58 -0.28
CA ASP A 130 3.85 13.36 -0.14
C ASP A 130 4.69 12.26 0.52
N VAL A 131 5.94 12.11 0.08
CA VAL A 131 6.89 11.11 0.62
C VAL A 131 7.21 11.37 2.08
N ALA A 132 7.47 12.62 2.46
CA ALA A 132 7.72 13.01 3.84
C ALA A 132 6.51 12.77 4.76
N ALA A 133 5.29 12.87 4.23
CA ALA A 133 4.06 12.65 5.00
C ALA A 133 3.60 11.18 5.04
N GLY A 134 3.94 10.38 4.02
CA GLY A 134 3.33 9.08 3.79
C GLY A 134 4.24 7.86 3.95
N ALA A 135 5.56 8.02 3.88
CA ALA A 135 6.47 6.88 4.08
C ALA A 135 6.47 6.39 5.53
N LYS A 136 6.54 5.07 5.74
CA LYS A 136 6.63 4.49 7.11
C LYS A 136 7.96 4.80 7.80
N ARG A 137 9.03 4.91 7.01
CA ARG A 137 10.37 5.28 7.45
C ARG A 137 11.00 6.23 6.43
N LEU A 138 11.58 7.33 6.90
CA LEU A 138 12.26 8.31 6.07
C LEU A 138 13.75 8.39 6.43
N ILE A 139 14.60 8.20 5.42
CA ILE A 139 16.05 8.29 5.51
C ILE A 139 16.51 9.56 4.77
N ALA A 140 17.12 10.48 5.50
CA ALA A 140 17.80 11.64 4.93
C ALA A 140 19.25 11.24 4.55
N ILE A 141 19.57 11.26 3.27
CA ILE A 141 20.93 11.08 2.75
C ILE A 141 21.54 12.45 2.41
N MET A 142 22.71 12.79 2.96
CA MET A 142 23.28 14.13 2.78
C MET A 142 24.77 14.21 3.13
N GLU A 143 25.52 15.14 2.53
CA GLU A 143 26.80 15.59 3.13
C GLU A 143 26.53 16.22 4.50
N HIS A 144 27.41 16.03 5.49
CA HIS A 144 27.21 16.49 6.87
C HIS A 144 27.28 18.01 7.01
N THR A 145 28.14 18.64 6.21
CA THR A 145 28.33 20.10 6.15
C THR A 145 28.16 20.61 4.74
N THR A 146 27.85 21.89 4.61
CA THR A 146 27.92 22.63 3.34
C THR A 146 29.38 22.84 2.89
N GLN A 147 29.59 23.36 1.68
CA GLN A 147 30.93 23.64 1.13
C GLN A 147 31.73 24.66 1.96
N ASP A 148 31.04 25.58 2.65
CA ASP A 148 31.65 26.56 3.55
C ASP A 148 31.84 26.02 4.99
N GLY A 149 31.45 24.78 5.25
CA GLY A 149 31.59 24.10 6.54
C GLY A 149 30.45 24.34 7.52
N SER A 150 29.36 24.99 7.12
CA SER A 150 28.17 25.14 7.97
C SER A 150 27.50 23.79 8.21
N PRO A 151 26.99 23.52 9.43
CA PRO A 151 26.34 22.26 9.76
C PRO A 151 25.00 22.13 9.03
N ARG A 152 24.66 20.90 8.64
CA ARG A 152 23.35 20.60 8.04
C ARG A 152 22.43 19.78 8.95
N VAL A 153 22.98 19.16 9.99
CA VAL A 153 22.21 18.65 11.13
C VAL A 153 22.20 19.75 12.20
N VAL A 154 21.02 20.31 12.49
CA VAL A 154 20.86 21.58 13.22
C VAL A 154 19.82 21.48 14.32
N THR A 155 19.84 22.40 15.29
CA THR A 155 18.80 22.45 16.34
C THR A 155 17.44 22.79 15.71
N ASP A 156 17.38 23.87 14.93
CA ASP A 156 16.20 24.30 14.17
C ASP A 156 16.56 24.55 12.72
N LEU A 157 15.60 24.32 11.82
CA LEU A 157 15.78 24.56 10.39
C LEU A 157 16.03 26.06 10.10
N GLY A 158 17.03 26.33 9.27
CA GLY A 158 17.26 27.66 8.67
C GLY A 158 16.43 27.90 7.40
N TYR A 159 15.74 26.87 6.91
CA TYR A 159 14.88 26.88 5.74
C TYR A 159 13.42 26.60 6.13
N PRO A 160 12.44 26.92 5.27
CA PRO A 160 11.09 26.38 5.38
C PRO A 160 11.09 24.85 5.54
N SER A 161 10.07 24.31 6.20
CA SER A 161 9.95 22.85 6.35
C SER A 161 9.29 22.22 5.12
N SER A 162 9.80 21.07 4.69
CA SER A 162 9.18 20.16 3.73
C SER A 162 8.41 19.03 4.43
N GLY A 163 8.67 18.81 5.71
CA GLY A 163 7.99 17.88 6.61
C GLY A 163 8.47 18.09 8.04
N LEU A 164 7.57 18.00 9.01
CA LEU A 164 7.88 18.17 10.44
C LEU A 164 7.99 16.81 11.10
N GLY A 165 9.05 16.61 11.88
CA GLY A 165 9.31 15.37 12.63
C GLY A 165 9.19 14.08 11.81
N CYS A 166 9.54 14.13 10.52
CA CYS A 166 9.32 13.02 9.60
C CYS A 166 10.56 12.17 9.33
N VAL A 167 11.77 12.67 9.63
CA VAL A 167 13.03 11.94 9.40
C VAL A 167 13.30 10.98 10.55
N ASP A 168 13.48 9.69 10.25
CA ASP A 168 13.83 8.65 11.24
C ASP A 168 15.34 8.41 11.33
N LEU A 169 16.03 8.52 10.19
CA LEU A 169 17.47 8.27 10.08
C LEU A 169 18.14 9.31 9.21
N ILE A 170 19.26 9.85 9.67
CA ILE A 170 20.15 10.71 8.92
C ILE A 170 21.42 9.92 8.64
N VAL A 171 21.77 9.78 7.36
CA VAL A 171 23.00 9.13 6.91
C VAL A 171 23.84 10.16 6.18
N THR A 172 25.03 10.43 6.71
CA THR A 172 25.97 11.37 6.12
C THR A 172 27.30 10.74 5.77
N ASP A 173 28.16 11.49 5.09
CA ASP A 173 29.54 11.13 4.78
C ASP A 173 30.42 10.89 6.02
N VAL A 174 29.96 11.22 7.23
CA VAL A 174 30.72 11.07 8.48
C VAL A 174 29.97 10.33 9.59
N ALA A 175 28.64 10.21 9.53
CA ALA A 175 27.84 9.65 10.62
C ALA A 175 26.53 8.97 10.17
N VAL A 176 26.07 8.02 10.98
CA VAL A 176 24.68 7.51 10.96
C VAL A 176 24.02 7.95 12.26
N ILE A 177 22.94 8.72 12.15
CA ILE A 177 22.27 9.35 13.28
C ILE A 177 20.79 8.97 13.23
N GLN A 178 20.29 8.33 14.28
CA GLN A 178 18.88 8.04 14.45
C GLN A 178 18.20 9.21 15.13
N VAL A 179 17.05 9.64 14.59
CA VAL A 179 16.17 10.58 15.26
C VAL A 179 15.30 9.81 16.24
N SER A 180 15.28 10.24 17.49
CA SER A 180 14.49 9.59 18.55
C SER A 180 13.76 10.64 19.39
N ALA A 181 12.83 10.18 20.23
CA ALA A 181 12.12 11.05 21.16
C ALA A 181 13.06 11.74 22.17
N ASP A 182 14.22 11.14 22.46
CA ASP A 182 15.22 11.66 23.41
C ASP A 182 16.28 12.56 22.73
N GLY A 183 16.20 12.73 21.40
CA GLY A 183 17.14 13.50 20.59
C GLY A 183 17.87 12.66 19.53
N LEU A 184 19.02 13.16 19.07
CA LEU A 184 19.79 12.58 17.98
C LEU A 184 20.78 11.53 18.50
N LEU A 185 20.49 10.25 18.27
CA LEU A 185 21.34 9.13 18.65
C LEU A 185 22.39 8.88 17.56
N LEU A 186 23.67 9.08 17.88
CA LEU A 186 24.78 8.77 16.99
C LEU A 186 25.05 7.25 17.04
N ASN A 187 24.66 6.55 15.99
CA ASN A 187 24.79 5.09 15.88
C ASN A 187 26.11 4.67 15.26
N GLU A 188 26.59 5.40 14.25
CA GLU A 188 27.84 5.07 13.57
C GLU A 188 28.65 6.31 13.22
N VAL A 189 29.97 6.15 13.17
CA VAL A 189 30.92 7.15 12.64
C VAL A 189 31.67 6.58 11.45
N ALA A 190 32.00 7.42 10.48
CA ALA A 190 32.79 7.02 9.32
C ALA A 190 34.19 6.55 9.73
N PRO A 191 34.84 5.70 8.91
CA PRO A 191 36.17 5.19 9.24
C PRO A 191 37.18 6.27 9.60
N GLY A 192 37.78 6.08 10.79
CA GLY A 192 38.74 7.00 11.36
C GLY A 192 38.16 8.22 12.07
N TRP A 193 36.87 8.54 11.98
CA TRP A 193 36.23 9.64 12.71
C TRP A 193 35.96 9.31 14.19
N THR A 194 36.01 10.30 15.08
CA THR A 194 35.57 10.15 16.48
C THR A 194 34.25 10.87 16.75
N VAL A 195 33.60 10.53 17.86
CA VAL A 195 32.36 11.17 18.32
C VAL A 195 32.56 12.68 18.48
N GLU A 196 33.68 13.10 19.07
CA GLU A 196 33.99 14.51 19.31
C GLU A 196 34.20 15.28 18.01
N GLU A 197 34.86 14.65 17.04
CA GLU A 197 35.07 15.24 15.70
C GLU A 197 33.73 15.44 14.98
N VAL A 198 32.84 14.44 14.99
CA VAL A 198 31.50 14.57 14.40
C VAL A 198 30.69 15.65 15.11
N GLN A 199 30.62 15.61 16.44
CA GLN A 199 29.89 16.62 17.22
C GLN A 199 30.39 18.05 16.94
N SER A 200 31.70 18.25 16.71
CA SER A 200 32.26 19.57 16.43
C SER A 200 31.77 20.23 15.12
N ILE A 201 31.22 19.42 14.20
CA ILE A 201 30.67 19.86 12.91
C ILE A 201 29.15 19.63 12.80
N THR A 202 28.50 19.22 13.89
CA THR A 202 27.05 19.09 14.01
C THR A 202 26.49 20.29 14.78
N GLY A 203 25.44 20.92 14.26
CA GLY A 203 24.76 22.07 14.89
C GLY A 203 23.71 21.69 15.95
N ALA A 204 23.49 20.40 16.18
CA ALA A 204 22.63 19.85 17.23
C ALA A 204 23.47 18.95 18.15
N THR A 205 22.94 18.70 19.36
CA THR A 205 23.61 17.80 20.31
C THR A 205 23.39 16.34 19.91
N LEU A 206 24.47 15.57 19.82
CA LEU A 206 24.47 14.15 19.57
C LEU A 206 24.59 13.35 20.87
N ILE A 207 23.86 12.26 20.94
CA ILE A 207 23.90 11.30 22.03
C ILE A 207 24.59 10.04 21.50
N PRO A 208 25.81 9.71 21.96
CA PRO A 208 26.49 8.49 21.51
C PRO A 208 25.67 7.25 21.88
N SER A 209 25.38 6.40 20.90
CA SER A 209 24.68 5.13 21.13
C SER A 209 25.53 4.20 21.99
N PRO A 210 24.93 3.40 22.91
CA PRO A 210 25.64 2.34 23.62
C PRO A 210 26.31 1.32 22.68
N ASP A 211 25.75 1.14 21.49
CA ASP A 211 26.22 0.23 20.44
C ASP A 211 26.96 0.97 19.31
N LEU A 212 27.48 2.18 19.59
CA LEU A 212 28.22 2.99 18.62
C LEU A 212 29.35 2.16 17.98
N LYS A 213 29.38 2.15 16.66
CA LYS A 213 30.37 1.41 15.86
C LYS A 213 30.90 2.25 14.70
N GLU A 214 32.00 1.81 14.13
CA GLU A 214 32.45 2.33 12.84
C GLU A 214 31.50 1.85 11.72
N MET A 215 31.24 2.69 10.72
CA MET A 215 30.34 2.35 9.61
C MET A 215 30.79 1.07 8.91
N ALA A 216 29.87 0.11 8.80
CA ALA A 216 30.08 -1.08 8.01
C ALA A 216 29.64 -0.86 6.56
N LEU A 217 30.50 -1.24 5.62
CA LEU A 217 30.27 -1.16 4.18
C LEU A 217 30.13 -2.58 3.63
N SER A 218 29.01 -3.23 3.93
CA SER A 218 28.70 -4.58 3.45
C SER A 218 27.47 -4.54 2.55
N GLU A 219 27.43 -5.43 1.56
CA GLU A 219 26.23 -5.65 0.75
C GLU A 219 25.09 -6.17 1.63
N ALA A 220 23.89 -5.64 1.38
CA ALA A 220 22.69 -6.14 2.01
C ALA A 220 22.27 -7.48 1.36
N VAL A 221 21.97 -8.46 2.19
CA VAL A 221 21.60 -9.82 1.76
C VAL A 221 20.28 -10.19 2.43
N GLY A 222 19.31 -10.61 1.64
CA GLY A 222 18.01 -11.09 2.09
C GLY A 222 17.34 -11.89 0.97
N GLU A 223 16.27 -12.60 1.30
CA GLU A 223 15.42 -13.30 0.32
C GLU A 223 13.97 -12.92 0.58
N ALA A 224 13.22 -12.63 -0.48
CA ALA A 224 11.80 -12.28 -0.36
C ALA A 224 10.95 -13.51 -0.01
N ASN A 225 10.00 -13.34 0.91
CA ASN A 225 9.05 -14.38 1.25
C ASN A 225 8.05 -14.64 0.10
N SER A 226 7.75 -15.91 -0.16
CA SER A 226 6.71 -16.28 -1.12
C SER A 226 5.33 -15.80 -0.65
N LYS A 227 4.58 -15.21 -1.58
CA LYS A 227 3.16 -14.84 -1.40
C LYS A 227 2.19 -15.97 -1.76
N VAL A 228 2.69 -17.08 -2.30
CA VAL A 228 1.85 -18.19 -2.79
C VAL A 228 1.55 -19.17 -1.68
N TYR A 229 0.26 -19.35 -1.39
CA TYR A 229 -0.25 -20.26 -0.36
C TYR A 229 -0.77 -21.56 -0.99
N SER A 230 -0.61 -22.67 -0.26
CA SER A 230 -0.95 -24.01 -0.74
C SER A 230 -2.45 -24.29 -0.82
N SER A 231 -3.28 -23.55 -0.08
CA SER A 231 -4.74 -23.71 -0.06
C SER A 231 -5.45 -22.47 0.47
N ALA A 232 -6.75 -22.36 0.18
CA ALA A 232 -7.59 -21.30 0.73
C ALA A 232 -7.66 -21.37 2.28
N ALA A 233 -7.73 -22.58 2.85
CA ALA A 233 -7.73 -22.78 4.30
C ALA A 233 -6.45 -22.23 4.95
N ALA A 234 -5.28 -22.49 4.36
CA ALA A 234 -4.01 -21.94 4.86
C ALA A 234 -3.96 -20.41 4.75
N ALA A 235 -4.53 -19.84 3.68
CA ALA A 235 -4.50 -18.41 3.43
C ALA A 235 -5.41 -17.60 4.38
N VAL A 236 -6.47 -18.20 4.94
CA VAL A 236 -7.44 -17.53 5.84
C VAL A 236 -7.31 -17.94 7.30
N ALA A 237 -6.33 -18.79 7.64
CA ALA A 237 -6.25 -19.47 8.94
C ALA A 237 -6.16 -18.52 10.15
N ASP A 238 -5.56 -17.34 9.96
CA ASP A 238 -5.28 -16.34 11.00
C ASP A 238 -6.32 -15.22 11.08
N ILE A 239 -7.41 -15.27 10.29
CA ILE A 239 -8.47 -14.27 10.38
C ILE A 239 -9.13 -14.38 11.77
N PRO A 240 -9.13 -13.31 12.58
CA PRO A 240 -9.72 -13.34 13.91
C PRO A 240 -11.23 -13.06 13.88
N HIS A 241 -11.90 -13.41 14.99
CA HIS A 241 -13.25 -12.92 15.25
C HIS A 241 -13.28 -11.39 15.31
N GLY A 242 -14.39 -10.78 14.88
CA GLY A 242 -14.56 -9.33 14.94
C GLY A 242 -14.04 -8.57 13.72
N SER A 243 -13.30 -9.21 12.81
CA SER A 243 -12.68 -8.55 11.67
C SER A 243 -13.66 -7.88 10.72
N THR A 244 -13.21 -6.76 10.16
CA THR A 244 -13.79 -6.14 8.97
C THR A 244 -13.18 -6.78 7.73
N VAL A 245 -14.01 -7.46 6.94
CA VAL A 245 -13.59 -8.20 5.75
C VAL A 245 -14.23 -7.58 4.51
N LEU A 246 -13.39 -7.12 3.58
CA LEU A 246 -13.80 -6.68 2.26
C LEU A 246 -14.02 -7.92 1.40
N LEU A 247 -15.24 -8.11 0.91
CA LEU A 247 -15.65 -9.27 0.14
C LEU A 247 -16.06 -8.87 -1.26
N ASP A 248 -15.33 -9.36 -2.26
CA ASP A 248 -15.54 -8.90 -3.62
C ASP A 248 -16.76 -9.48 -4.34
N GLY A 249 -17.09 -8.85 -5.46
CA GLY A 249 -17.98 -9.32 -6.50
C GLY A 249 -19.09 -8.32 -6.80
N PHE A 250 -19.55 -8.31 -8.05
CA PHE A 250 -20.82 -7.70 -8.41
C PHE A 250 -21.94 -8.75 -8.34
N ALA A 251 -22.18 -9.27 -7.13
CA ALA A 251 -23.07 -10.39 -6.83
C ALA A 251 -22.69 -11.74 -7.49
N GLY A 252 -22.70 -12.82 -6.70
CA GLY A 252 -22.55 -14.19 -7.21
C GLY A 252 -21.24 -14.42 -7.99
N PRO A 253 -21.24 -15.22 -9.08
CA PRO A 253 -20.02 -15.69 -9.75
C PRO A 253 -19.24 -14.60 -10.53
N GLY A 254 -19.77 -13.38 -10.62
CA GLY A 254 -19.23 -12.25 -11.38
C GLY A 254 -18.01 -11.58 -10.73
N GLY A 255 -17.01 -12.36 -10.29
CA GLY A 255 -15.79 -11.84 -9.67
C GLY A 255 -15.70 -12.00 -8.15
N MET A 256 -16.59 -12.76 -7.52
CA MET A 256 -16.51 -13.07 -6.10
C MET A 256 -15.48 -14.17 -5.80
N ALA A 257 -14.80 -14.05 -4.67
CA ALA A 257 -13.78 -14.97 -4.18
C ALA A 257 -14.39 -16.20 -3.48
N GLN A 258 -15.08 -17.04 -4.24
CA GLN A 258 -15.94 -18.09 -3.68
C GLN A 258 -15.15 -19.21 -3.01
N TYR A 259 -13.94 -19.53 -3.48
CA TYR A 259 -13.10 -20.54 -2.85
C TYR A 259 -12.59 -20.05 -1.48
N LEU A 260 -12.21 -18.77 -1.38
CA LEU A 260 -11.82 -18.14 -0.12
C LEU A 260 -13.01 -17.95 0.84
N ILE A 261 -14.19 -17.57 0.36
CA ILE A 261 -15.38 -17.40 1.21
C ILE A 261 -15.80 -18.74 1.85
N LEU A 262 -15.75 -19.84 1.09
CA LEU A 262 -15.99 -21.17 1.66
C LEU A 262 -14.95 -21.53 2.73
N ALA A 263 -13.68 -21.23 2.49
CA ALA A 263 -12.62 -21.47 3.48
C ALA A 263 -12.82 -20.63 4.75
N LEU A 264 -13.25 -19.37 4.63
CA LEU A 264 -13.56 -18.52 5.79
C LEU A 264 -14.77 -19.03 6.58
N ARG A 265 -15.79 -19.54 5.89
CA ARG A 265 -16.92 -20.24 6.55
C ARG A 265 -16.42 -21.45 7.34
N ASP A 266 -15.58 -22.27 6.74
CA ASP A 266 -15.10 -23.50 7.38
C ASP A 266 -14.09 -23.21 8.50
N GLN A 267 -13.35 -22.09 8.41
CA GLN A 267 -12.44 -21.60 9.44
C GLN A 267 -13.19 -21.12 10.70
N GLY A 268 -14.42 -20.60 10.55
CA GLY A 268 -15.34 -20.40 11.68
C GLY A 268 -15.23 -19.05 12.40
N SER A 269 -14.54 -18.06 11.84
CA SER A 269 -14.54 -16.68 12.38
C SER A 269 -15.96 -16.12 12.46
N ARG A 270 -16.24 -15.39 13.54
CA ARG A 270 -17.56 -14.82 13.87
C ARG A 270 -17.44 -13.33 14.12
N GLU A 271 -18.58 -12.68 14.32
CA GLU A 271 -18.63 -11.24 14.60
C GLU A 271 -18.03 -10.40 13.45
N LEU A 272 -18.12 -10.89 12.22
CA LEU A 272 -17.53 -10.23 11.06
C LEU A 272 -18.34 -9.01 10.64
N THR A 273 -17.64 -7.93 10.28
CA THR A 273 -18.23 -6.84 9.49
C THR A 273 -17.87 -7.08 8.03
N ILE A 274 -18.85 -7.34 7.18
CA ILE A 274 -18.61 -7.51 5.75
C ILE A 274 -18.79 -6.17 5.02
N VAL A 275 -17.83 -5.82 4.16
CA VAL A 275 -17.93 -4.67 3.26
C VAL A 275 -17.99 -5.20 1.83
N SER A 276 -19.13 -5.02 1.17
CA SER A 276 -19.32 -5.52 -0.19
C SER A 276 -20.43 -4.75 -0.91
N ASN A 277 -20.44 -4.79 -2.25
CA ASN A 277 -21.54 -4.22 -3.01
C ASN A 277 -22.90 -4.86 -2.63
N THR A 278 -22.90 -6.15 -2.30
CA THR A 278 -24.12 -6.92 -1.97
C THR A 278 -23.98 -7.72 -0.67
N ALA A 279 -25.09 -8.15 -0.08
CA ALA A 279 -25.10 -8.99 1.12
C ALA A 279 -25.85 -10.31 0.89
N GLY A 280 -25.47 -11.08 -0.14
CA GLY A 280 -26.03 -12.42 -0.38
C GLY A 280 -27.30 -12.45 -1.23
N ILE A 281 -27.45 -11.46 -2.11
CA ILE A 281 -28.62 -11.32 -2.99
C ILE A 281 -28.59 -12.29 -4.18
N ALA A 282 -27.41 -12.76 -4.60
CA ALA A 282 -27.27 -13.53 -5.84
C ALA A 282 -28.03 -14.85 -5.76
N ARG A 283 -27.99 -15.51 -4.59
CA ARG A 283 -28.76 -16.73 -4.33
C ARG A 283 -30.27 -16.52 -4.40
N ALA A 284 -30.76 -15.37 -3.93
CA ALA A 284 -32.19 -15.05 -3.90
C ALA A 284 -32.78 -14.74 -5.29
N VAL A 285 -31.98 -14.15 -6.19
CA VAL A 285 -32.42 -13.72 -7.53
C VAL A 285 -31.80 -14.51 -8.69
N SER A 286 -31.04 -15.56 -8.39
CA SER A 286 -30.28 -16.34 -9.37
C SER A 286 -29.35 -15.48 -10.24
N PHE A 287 -28.74 -14.44 -9.65
CA PHE A 287 -27.90 -13.49 -10.38
C PHE A 287 -26.71 -14.22 -11.00
N GLY A 288 -26.54 -14.12 -12.32
CA GLY A 288 -25.47 -14.78 -13.06
C GLY A 288 -25.46 -16.31 -12.95
N THR A 289 -26.56 -16.94 -12.53
CA THR A 289 -26.60 -18.37 -12.20
C THR A 289 -27.27 -19.20 -13.30
N PRO A 290 -26.63 -20.27 -13.82
CA PRO A 290 -27.25 -21.16 -14.79
C PRO A 290 -28.44 -21.94 -14.19
N PRO A 291 -29.42 -22.38 -15.02
CA PRO A 291 -30.54 -23.20 -14.54
C PRO A 291 -30.06 -24.47 -13.82
N GLY A 292 -30.68 -24.80 -12.68
CA GLY A 292 -30.36 -25.98 -11.88
C GLY A 292 -29.18 -25.83 -10.91
N PHE A 293 -28.74 -24.58 -10.67
CA PHE A 293 -27.63 -24.27 -9.79
C PHE A 293 -27.97 -23.11 -8.84
N LEU A 294 -27.22 -23.01 -7.74
CA LEU A 294 -27.23 -21.89 -6.80
C LEU A 294 -25.82 -21.30 -6.69
N PRO A 295 -25.65 -19.97 -6.73
CA PRO A 295 -24.33 -19.38 -6.58
C PRO A 295 -23.85 -19.46 -5.14
N ILE A 296 -22.55 -19.64 -4.95
CA ILE A 296 -21.90 -19.36 -3.66
C ILE A 296 -21.79 -17.84 -3.54
N ASP A 297 -22.36 -17.26 -2.49
CA ASP A 297 -22.23 -15.84 -2.17
C ASP A 297 -22.16 -15.59 -0.65
N HIS A 298 -22.20 -14.33 -0.22
CA HIS A 298 -22.18 -13.94 1.19
C HIS A 298 -23.17 -14.69 2.09
N SER A 299 -24.27 -15.23 1.53
CA SER A 299 -25.25 -15.99 2.31
C SER A 299 -24.63 -17.13 3.10
N VAL A 300 -23.54 -17.74 2.62
CA VAL A 300 -22.88 -18.85 3.35
C VAL A 300 -22.29 -18.42 4.69
N LEU A 301 -21.87 -17.16 4.82
CA LEU A 301 -21.37 -16.58 6.07
C LEU A 301 -22.52 -16.10 6.97
N VAL A 302 -23.62 -15.64 6.37
CA VAL A 302 -24.82 -15.24 7.11
C VAL A 302 -25.52 -16.46 7.71
N ASP A 303 -25.73 -17.50 6.91
CA ASP A 303 -26.41 -18.74 7.31
C ASP A 303 -25.63 -19.50 8.41
N SER A 304 -24.31 -19.33 8.47
CA SER A 304 -23.45 -19.90 9.53
C SER A 304 -23.36 -19.04 10.79
N GLY A 305 -24.03 -17.88 10.81
CA GLY A 305 -24.02 -16.94 11.94
C GLY A 305 -22.65 -16.30 12.17
N GLN A 306 -21.89 -16.03 11.10
CA GLN A 306 -20.55 -15.43 11.19
C GLN A 306 -20.56 -13.91 11.03
N VAL A 307 -21.62 -13.34 10.45
CA VAL A 307 -21.73 -11.91 10.16
C VAL A 307 -22.47 -11.20 11.29
N ARG A 308 -21.92 -10.09 11.80
CA ARG A 308 -22.59 -9.14 12.70
C ARG A 308 -23.12 -7.92 11.96
N LYS A 309 -22.39 -7.39 10.98
CA LYS A 309 -22.75 -6.17 10.25
C LYS A 309 -22.42 -6.29 8.77
N ALA A 310 -23.23 -5.70 7.90
CA ALA A 310 -22.86 -5.43 6.51
C ALA A 310 -22.83 -3.92 6.20
N VAL A 311 -21.83 -3.51 5.42
CA VAL A 311 -21.79 -2.20 4.74
C VAL A 311 -21.96 -2.48 3.26
N ALA A 312 -23.11 -2.11 2.68
CA ALA A 312 -23.46 -2.52 1.32
C ALA A 312 -24.36 -1.54 0.58
N SER A 313 -24.37 -1.64 -0.77
CA SER A 313 -25.26 -0.86 -1.62
C SER A 313 -26.54 -1.60 -2.00
N PHE A 314 -26.46 -2.90 -2.25
CA PHE A 314 -27.60 -3.74 -2.63
C PHE A 314 -27.73 -4.96 -1.70
N PRO A 315 -28.11 -4.74 -0.42
CA PRO A 315 -28.19 -5.82 0.58
C PRO A 315 -29.50 -6.64 0.51
N VAL A 316 -30.54 -6.11 -0.12
CA VAL A 316 -31.92 -6.64 -0.07
C VAL A 316 -32.42 -7.08 -1.44
N SER A 317 -33.32 -8.06 -1.46
CA SER A 317 -33.89 -8.60 -2.69
C SER A 317 -34.85 -7.61 -3.36
N PRO A 318 -34.85 -7.43 -4.69
CA PRO A 318 -35.88 -6.67 -5.40
C PRO A 318 -37.24 -7.37 -5.37
N SER A 319 -37.30 -8.65 -4.97
CA SER A 319 -38.54 -9.42 -4.86
C SER A 319 -38.93 -9.62 -3.38
N PRO A 320 -39.99 -8.96 -2.90
CA PRO A 320 -40.44 -9.13 -1.51
C PRO A 320 -40.82 -10.57 -1.14
N SER A 321 -41.20 -11.38 -2.13
CA SER A 321 -41.52 -12.81 -1.96
C SER A 321 -40.29 -13.73 -1.87
N ARG A 322 -39.09 -13.21 -2.10
CA ARG A 322 -37.83 -13.98 -2.06
C ARG A 322 -36.76 -13.21 -1.29
N PRO A 323 -36.91 -13.07 0.04
CA PRO A 323 -35.91 -12.40 0.87
C PRO A 323 -34.59 -13.16 0.85
N SER A 324 -33.46 -12.46 0.91
CA SER A 324 -32.14 -13.07 1.07
C SER A 324 -31.92 -13.56 2.50
N ALA A 325 -30.92 -14.41 2.72
CA ALA A 325 -30.50 -14.83 4.06
C ALA A 325 -30.20 -13.62 4.97
N PHE A 326 -29.51 -12.61 4.43
CA PHE A 326 -29.20 -11.37 5.13
C PHE A 326 -30.45 -10.59 5.52
N GLU A 327 -31.41 -10.45 4.61
CA GLU A 327 -32.66 -9.73 4.90
C GLU A 327 -33.46 -10.42 6.01
N LEU A 328 -33.48 -11.76 6.01
CA LEU A 328 -34.11 -12.54 7.08
C LEU A 328 -33.39 -12.36 8.42
N ALA A 329 -32.06 -12.39 8.45
CA ALA A 329 -31.26 -12.14 9.65
C ALA A 329 -31.45 -10.71 10.18
N TYR A 330 -31.49 -9.71 9.29
CA TYR A 330 -31.68 -8.31 9.63
C TYR A 330 -33.05 -8.09 10.29
N ARG A 331 -34.11 -8.68 9.73
CA ARG A 331 -35.46 -8.64 10.32
C ARG A 331 -35.55 -9.29 11.70
N ARG A 332 -34.68 -10.27 11.99
CA ARG A 332 -34.57 -10.90 13.31
C ARG A 332 -33.70 -10.12 14.29
N GLY A 333 -33.04 -9.04 13.85
CA GLY A 333 -32.09 -8.27 14.66
C GLY A 333 -30.77 -9.00 14.92
N GLU A 334 -30.42 -9.98 14.08
CA GLU A 334 -29.18 -10.76 14.21
C GLU A 334 -27.99 -10.10 13.50
N VAL A 335 -28.26 -9.22 12.53
CA VAL A 335 -27.25 -8.48 11.77
C VAL A 335 -27.64 -7.00 11.67
N ASP A 336 -26.63 -6.13 11.65
CA ASP A 336 -26.76 -4.71 11.37
C ASP A 336 -26.47 -4.39 9.89
N LEU A 337 -27.02 -3.27 9.42
CA LEU A 337 -26.83 -2.79 8.05
C LEU A 337 -26.46 -1.29 8.02
N GLU A 338 -25.39 -0.96 7.31
CA GLU A 338 -25.10 0.38 6.83
C GLU A 338 -25.30 0.42 5.31
N LEU A 339 -26.35 1.14 4.87
CA LEU A 339 -26.66 1.29 3.46
C LEU A 339 -25.83 2.44 2.86
N VAL A 340 -25.05 2.14 1.81
CA VAL A 340 -24.16 3.10 1.15
C VAL A 340 -24.38 3.07 -0.35
N PRO A 341 -24.62 4.20 -1.03
CA PRO A 341 -24.75 4.22 -2.49
C PRO A 341 -23.52 3.60 -3.16
N GLN A 342 -23.72 2.78 -4.21
CA GLN A 342 -22.65 2.01 -4.85
C GLN A 342 -21.41 2.83 -5.23
N GLY A 343 -21.61 4.01 -5.84
CA GLY A 343 -20.50 4.91 -6.20
C GLY A 343 -19.77 5.46 -4.98
N THR A 344 -20.52 5.83 -3.94
CA THR A 344 -19.96 6.24 -2.65
C THR A 344 -19.21 5.10 -1.97
N LEU A 345 -19.71 3.87 -2.01
CA LEU A 345 -19.03 2.71 -1.44
C LEU A 345 -17.68 2.47 -2.12
N ALA A 346 -17.64 2.46 -3.45
CA ALA A 346 -16.40 2.32 -4.20
C ALA A 346 -15.40 3.42 -3.87
N GLU A 347 -15.85 4.68 -3.80
CA GLU A 347 -14.98 5.82 -3.52
C GLU A 347 -14.54 5.87 -2.05
N ARG A 348 -15.38 5.44 -1.10
CA ARG A 348 -14.98 5.29 0.32
C ARG A 348 -13.88 4.24 0.47
N ILE A 349 -14.02 3.10 -0.20
CA ILE A 349 -12.99 2.05 -0.21
C ILE A 349 -11.70 2.61 -0.83
N ARG A 350 -11.79 3.25 -2.01
CA ARG A 350 -10.64 3.87 -2.69
C ARG A 350 -9.95 4.91 -1.81
N ALA A 351 -10.72 5.78 -1.16
CA ALA A 351 -10.23 6.82 -0.29
C ALA A 351 -9.48 6.24 0.92
N GLY A 352 -10.06 5.24 1.59
CA GLY A 352 -9.42 4.55 2.71
C GLY A 352 -8.11 3.88 2.30
N GLY A 353 -8.11 3.14 1.19
CA GLY A 353 -6.92 2.49 0.65
C GLY A 353 -5.81 3.46 0.19
N PHE A 354 -6.09 4.74 -0.05
CA PHE A 354 -5.06 5.71 -0.47
C PHE A 354 -4.86 6.87 0.53
N GLY A 355 -5.21 6.65 1.80
CA GLY A 355 -4.96 7.60 2.88
C GLY A 355 -5.82 8.88 2.84
N ILE A 356 -6.88 8.89 2.05
CA ILE A 356 -7.84 10.01 2.01
C ILE A 356 -8.88 9.78 3.12
N ALA A 357 -8.77 10.56 4.20
CA ALA A 357 -9.63 10.38 5.38
C ALA A 357 -11.13 10.57 5.07
N ALA A 358 -11.47 11.58 4.27
CA ALA A 358 -12.83 11.86 3.85
C ALA A 358 -12.88 12.67 2.55
N PHE A 359 -14.02 12.61 1.87
CA PHE A 359 -14.31 13.38 0.67
C PHE A 359 -15.76 13.84 0.64
N TYR A 360 -16.05 14.93 -0.07
CA TYR A 360 -17.40 15.38 -0.34
C TYR A 360 -17.92 14.78 -1.66
N THR A 361 -19.16 14.33 -1.67
CA THR A 361 -19.86 13.83 -2.85
C THR A 361 -21.29 14.37 -2.92
N PRO A 362 -21.86 14.65 -4.10
CA PRO A 362 -23.25 15.08 -4.18
C PRO A 362 -24.23 13.91 -4.01
N THR A 363 -23.72 12.69 -3.97
CA THR A 363 -24.53 11.47 -3.92
C THR A 363 -25.22 11.34 -2.57
N GLY A 364 -26.55 11.29 -2.57
CA GLY A 364 -27.36 11.18 -1.35
C GLY A 364 -27.82 12.51 -0.76
N ALA A 365 -27.31 13.66 -1.24
CA ALA A 365 -27.77 14.98 -0.79
C ALA A 365 -29.30 15.12 -0.99
N GLY A 366 -29.99 15.67 0.03
CA GLY A 366 -31.45 15.78 0.04
C GLY A 366 -32.22 14.46 0.18
N THR A 367 -31.55 13.35 0.53
CA THR A 367 -32.18 12.03 0.75
C THR A 367 -31.88 11.53 2.17
N GLN A 368 -32.56 10.45 2.60
CA GLN A 368 -32.32 9.80 3.90
C GLN A 368 -30.87 9.30 4.07
N ILE A 369 -30.14 9.07 2.97
CA ILE A 369 -28.72 8.67 3.03
C ILE A 369 -27.82 9.75 3.66
N ALA A 370 -28.22 11.03 3.56
CA ALA A 370 -27.48 12.16 4.12
C ALA A 370 -27.85 12.49 5.57
N GLU A 371 -28.89 11.85 6.14
CA GLU A 371 -29.30 12.12 7.52
C GLU A 371 -28.18 11.80 8.51
N GLY A 372 -27.87 12.76 9.39
CA GLY A 372 -26.79 12.63 10.38
C GLY A 372 -25.37 12.80 9.84
N LYS A 373 -25.19 13.11 8.54
CA LYS A 373 -23.88 13.39 7.94
C LYS A 373 -23.63 14.90 7.81
N GLU A 374 -22.36 15.31 7.81
CA GLU A 374 -22.01 16.69 7.48
C GLU A 374 -22.35 16.99 6.01
N THR A 375 -23.00 18.12 5.76
CA THR A 375 -23.22 18.63 4.41
C THR A 375 -22.58 20.00 4.23
N ARG A 376 -22.18 20.29 2.98
CA ARG A 376 -21.61 21.59 2.60
C ARG A 376 -22.07 22.00 1.22
N LEU A 377 -22.35 23.29 1.04
CA LEU A 377 -22.58 23.86 -0.29
C LEU A 377 -21.23 24.16 -0.94
N ILE A 378 -20.86 23.39 -1.98
CA ILE A 378 -19.62 23.59 -2.73
C ILE A 378 -20.01 23.94 -4.17
N ASN A 379 -19.56 25.10 -4.64
CA ASN A 379 -19.89 25.62 -5.98
C ASN A 379 -21.39 25.59 -6.29
N GLY A 380 -22.23 25.92 -5.30
CA GLY A 380 -23.68 25.98 -5.44
C GLY A 380 -24.40 24.62 -5.43
N ARG A 381 -23.69 23.50 -5.20
CA ARG A 381 -24.30 22.17 -5.08
C ARG A 381 -24.06 21.58 -3.70
N GLU A 382 -25.12 21.12 -3.06
CA GLU A 382 -25.02 20.44 -1.77
C GLU A 382 -24.22 19.14 -1.92
N GLN A 383 -23.26 18.95 -1.03
CA GLN A 383 -22.41 17.76 -0.93
C GLN A 383 -22.54 17.14 0.45
N VAL A 384 -22.33 15.84 0.53
CA VAL A 384 -22.30 15.03 1.76
C VAL A 384 -20.86 14.59 2.02
N LEU A 385 -20.39 14.73 3.25
CA LEU A 385 -19.09 14.22 3.69
C LEU A 385 -19.16 12.71 3.89
N GLU A 386 -18.24 11.97 3.28
CA GLU A 386 -18.11 10.52 3.40
C GLU A 386 -16.68 10.14 3.81
N TYR A 387 -16.56 9.17 4.71
CA TYR A 387 -15.27 8.73 5.27
C TYR A 387 -14.72 7.50 4.55
N GLY A 388 -13.40 7.45 4.41
CA GLY A 388 -12.69 6.29 3.86
C GLY A 388 -13.04 5.00 4.63
N ILE A 389 -13.14 3.89 3.91
CA ILE A 389 -13.31 2.55 4.49
C ILE A 389 -12.00 1.79 4.32
N VAL A 390 -11.53 1.20 5.41
CA VAL A 390 -10.46 0.21 5.43
C VAL A 390 -10.96 -1.05 6.13
N GLY A 391 -10.40 -2.21 5.81
CA GLY A 391 -10.65 -3.45 6.52
C GLY A 391 -9.37 -4.14 6.97
N ASP A 392 -9.55 -5.13 7.83
CA ASP A 392 -8.44 -5.95 8.32
C ASP A 392 -7.98 -6.91 7.21
N TYR A 393 -8.95 -7.51 6.50
CA TYR A 393 -8.72 -8.46 5.42
C TYR A 393 -9.54 -8.12 4.17
N ALA A 394 -9.02 -8.46 3.00
CA ALA A 394 -9.79 -8.51 1.76
C ALA A 394 -9.72 -9.92 1.15
N LEU A 395 -10.87 -10.48 0.77
CA LEU A 395 -10.96 -11.74 0.01
C LEU A 395 -11.40 -11.43 -1.42
N LEU A 396 -10.45 -11.49 -2.33
CA LEU A 396 -10.58 -11.02 -3.71
C LEU A 396 -10.38 -12.14 -4.73
N ARG A 397 -10.76 -11.88 -5.97
CA ARG A 397 -10.59 -12.77 -7.11
C ARG A 397 -9.98 -12.02 -8.30
N ALA A 398 -8.95 -12.62 -8.90
CA ALA A 398 -8.42 -12.18 -10.18
C ALA A 398 -8.40 -13.33 -11.21
N HIS A 399 -8.08 -13.00 -12.46
CA HIS A 399 -7.92 -14.02 -13.49
C HIS A 399 -6.56 -14.70 -13.36
N ARG A 400 -5.49 -13.90 -13.36
CA ARG A 400 -4.11 -14.40 -13.19
C ARG A 400 -3.38 -13.53 -12.17
N ALA A 401 -2.46 -14.13 -11.44
CA ALA A 401 -1.48 -13.44 -10.62
C ALA A 401 -0.08 -13.89 -11.01
N ASP A 402 0.91 -13.00 -10.94
CA ASP A 402 2.30 -13.44 -10.91
C ASP A 402 2.76 -13.78 -9.48
N THR A 403 3.96 -14.33 -9.34
CA THR A 403 4.54 -14.68 -8.03
C THR A 403 4.82 -13.48 -7.13
N MET A 404 4.87 -12.25 -7.67
CA MET A 404 5.00 -11.00 -6.90
C MET A 404 3.66 -10.43 -6.44
N GLY A 405 2.55 -10.97 -6.95
CA GLY A 405 1.18 -10.59 -6.61
C GLY A 405 0.53 -9.62 -7.57
N ASN A 406 1.14 -9.31 -8.72
CA ASN A 406 0.49 -8.47 -9.73
C ASN A 406 -0.74 -9.18 -10.28
N LEU A 407 -1.86 -8.48 -10.37
CA LEU A 407 -3.13 -9.05 -10.78
C LEU A 407 -3.61 -8.49 -12.12
N VAL A 408 -4.08 -9.40 -12.97
CA VAL A 408 -4.88 -9.09 -14.15
C VAL A 408 -6.27 -9.71 -14.03
N TYR A 409 -7.28 -9.02 -14.54
CA TYR A 409 -8.69 -9.38 -14.41
C TYR A 409 -9.29 -9.69 -15.78
N ARG A 410 -10.45 -10.35 -15.81
CA ARG A 410 -11.14 -10.69 -17.06
C ARG A 410 -12.57 -10.15 -17.10
N GLY A 411 -12.84 -9.25 -18.03
CA GLY A 411 -14.17 -8.66 -18.23
C GLY A 411 -14.71 -7.98 -16.97
N THR A 412 -16.00 -8.14 -16.70
CA THR A 412 -16.66 -7.48 -15.57
C THR A 412 -16.30 -8.06 -14.21
N SER A 413 -15.52 -9.14 -14.13
CA SER A 413 -15.03 -9.70 -12.86
C SER A 413 -14.08 -8.76 -12.10
N ARG A 414 -13.51 -7.75 -12.78
CA ARG A 414 -12.63 -6.73 -12.18
C ARG A 414 -13.31 -5.89 -11.10
N ASN A 415 -14.61 -5.63 -11.25
CA ASN A 415 -15.45 -4.70 -10.48
C ASN A 415 -14.84 -4.09 -9.21
N PHE A 416 -15.17 -4.60 -8.02
CA PHE A 416 -14.67 -4.06 -6.76
C PHE A 416 -13.26 -4.60 -6.41
N ASN A 417 -12.81 -5.67 -7.06
CA ASN A 417 -11.54 -6.34 -6.73
C ASN A 417 -10.38 -5.38 -6.75
N ALA A 418 -10.26 -4.60 -7.82
CA ALA A 418 -9.16 -3.67 -7.95
C ALA A 418 -9.19 -2.54 -6.91
N VAL A 419 -10.38 -2.07 -6.52
CA VAL A 419 -10.51 -0.95 -5.57
C VAL A 419 -10.40 -1.40 -4.11
N MET A 420 -10.79 -2.64 -3.81
CA MET A 420 -10.69 -3.22 -2.46
C MET A 420 -9.27 -3.64 -2.09
N ALA A 421 -8.44 -4.03 -3.06
CA ALA A 421 -7.08 -4.50 -2.82
C ALA A 421 -6.20 -3.57 -1.97
N PRO A 422 -6.14 -2.24 -2.20
CA PRO A 422 -5.41 -1.36 -1.30
C PRO A 422 -6.12 -1.24 0.05
N ALA A 423 -7.45 -1.23 0.11
CA ALA A 423 -8.20 -0.89 1.31
C ALA A 423 -8.22 -1.96 2.44
N ALA A 424 -7.27 -2.90 2.47
CA ALA A 424 -7.13 -3.87 3.54
C ALA A 424 -5.68 -4.01 4.04
N THR A 425 -5.52 -4.34 5.32
CA THR A 425 -4.20 -4.68 5.90
C THR A 425 -3.63 -5.96 5.29
N VAL A 426 -4.47 -6.98 5.08
CA VAL A 426 -4.09 -8.24 4.44
C VAL A 426 -5.04 -8.58 3.30
N THR A 427 -4.56 -8.43 2.07
CA THR A 427 -5.28 -8.81 0.86
C THR A 427 -4.91 -10.23 0.43
N ILE A 428 -5.94 -11.06 0.34
CA ILE A 428 -5.89 -12.48 -0.04
C ILE A 428 -6.65 -12.63 -1.36
N VAL A 429 -5.98 -13.11 -2.39
CA VAL A 429 -6.56 -13.27 -3.72
C VAL A 429 -6.60 -14.72 -4.15
N GLU A 430 -7.76 -15.16 -4.64
CA GLU A 430 -7.87 -16.39 -5.42
C GLU A 430 -7.72 -16.10 -6.92
N VAL A 431 -6.99 -16.95 -7.64
CA VAL A 431 -6.77 -16.79 -9.08
C VAL A 431 -7.04 -18.07 -9.86
N ASP A 432 -7.36 -17.94 -11.14
CA ASP A 432 -7.49 -19.09 -12.03
C ASP A 432 -6.10 -19.69 -12.36
N GLU A 433 -5.06 -18.84 -12.45
CA GLU A 433 -3.70 -19.25 -12.78
C GLU A 433 -2.67 -18.37 -12.05
N ILE A 434 -1.62 -19.00 -11.52
CA ILE A 434 -0.41 -18.31 -11.05
C ILE A 434 0.69 -18.47 -12.11
N VAL A 435 1.34 -17.36 -12.47
CA VAL A 435 2.44 -17.31 -13.44
C VAL A 435 3.72 -16.76 -12.81
N GLN A 436 4.86 -16.93 -13.47
CA GLN A 436 6.12 -16.36 -12.98
C GLN A 436 6.15 -14.83 -13.17
N ALA A 437 6.86 -14.13 -12.28
CA ALA A 437 7.15 -12.72 -12.46
C ALA A 437 7.76 -12.46 -13.86
N GLY A 438 7.29 -11.41 -14.54
CA GLY A 438 7.67 -11.11 -15.93
C GLY A 438 6.83 -11.80 -17.01
N GLN A 439 5.89 -12.68 -16.65
CA GLN A 439 4.92 -13.28 -17.61
C GLN A 439 3.61 -12.49 -17.74
N LEU A 440 3.45 -11.42 -16.96
CA LEU A 440 2.37 -10.44 -17.12
C LEU A 440 2.94 -9.18 -17.77
N ASP A 441 2.21 -8.63 -18.73
CA ASP A 441 2.51 -7.33 -19.33
C ASP A 441 2.34 -6.23 -18.25
N PRO A 442 3.40 -5.46 -17.95
CA PRO A 442 3.38 -4.40 -16.94
C PRO A 442 2.26 -3.37 -17.11
N ASP A 443 1.89 -3.03 -18.35
CA ASP A 443 0.80 -2.08 -18.65
C ASP A 443 -0.59 -2.71 -18.51
N ALA A 444 -0.66 -4.05 -18.59
CA ALA A 444 -1.90 -4.78 -18.38
C ALA A 444 -2.19 -5.04 -16.89
N VAL A 445 -1.19 -4.89 -16.01
CA VAL A 445 -1.35 -5.05 -14.56
C VAL A 445 -2.34 -4.01 -14.05
N VAL A 446 -3.36 -4.50 -13.34
CA VAL A 446 -4.43 -3.66 -12.78
C VAL A 446 -4.19 -3.36 -11.32
N THR A 447 -3.82 -4.40 -10.57
CA THR A 447 -3.54 -4.30 -9.15
C THR A 447 -2.09 -4.71 -8.97
N PRO A 448 -1.19 -3.75 -8.69
CA PRO A 448 0.19 -4.04 -8.37
C PRO A 448 0.33 -4.98 -7.18
N GLY A 449 1.34 -5.84 -7.21
CA GLY A 449 1.56 -6.86 -6.19
C GLY A 449 1.85 -6.32 -4.79
N VAL A 450 2.22 -5.04 -4.67
CA VAL A 450 2.40 -4.36 -3.37
C VAL A 450 1.11 -4.36 -2.52
N PHE A 451 -0.06 -4.40 -3.15
CA PHE A 451 -1.36 -4.48 -2.47
C PHE A 451 -1.80 -5.90 -2.14
N VAL A 452 -0.99 -6.92 -2.46
CA VAL A 452 -1.37 -8.33 -2.32
C VAL A 452 -0.37 -9.05 -1.42
N GLN A 453 -0.88 -9.63 -0.34
CA GLN A 453 -0.09 -10.36 0.65
C GLN A 453 -0.15 -11.87 0.44
N ARG A 454 -1.27 -12.41 -0.06
CA ARG A 454 -1.48 -13.86 -0.21
C ARG A 454 -2.18 -14.21 -1.52
N ILE A 455 -1.65 -15.19 -2.23
CA ILE A 455 -2.16 -15.67 -3.52
C ILE A 455 -2.49 -17.16 -3.38
N VAL A 456 -3.68 -17.55 -3.82
CA VAL A 456 -4.12 -18.95 -3.85
C VAL A 456 -4.63 -19.28 -5.24
N GLN A 457 -4.12 -20.35 -5.85
CA GLN A 457 -4.67 -20.86 -7.09
C GLN A 457 -5.93 -21.69 -6.80
N ARG A 458 -6.99 -21.47 -7.58
CA ARG A 458 -8.20 -22.29 -7.49
C ARG A 458 -7.92 -23.74 -7.93
N PRO A 459 -8.52 -24.74 -7.26
CA PRO A 459 -8.43 -26.12 -7.71
C PRO A 459 -8.93 -26.27 -9.14
N ALA A 460 -8.29 -27.15 -9.91
CA ALA A 460 -8.76 -27.50 -11.24
C ALA A 460 -10.21 -28.01 -11.15
N GLY A 461 -11.10 -27.41 -11.95
CA GLY A 461 -12.52 -27.76 -11.94
C GLY A 461 -13.34 -27.17 -10.78
N PHE A 462 -12.80 -26.24 -9.98
CA PHE A 462 -13.60 -25.52 -8.98
C PHE A 462 -14.82 -24.89 -9.64
N PHE A 463 -16.00 -25.29 -9.17
CA PHE A 463 -17.26 -24.88 -9.74
C PHE A 463 -17.95 -23.85 -8.81
N PRO A 464 -18.24 -22.63 -9.29
CA PRO A 464 -18.69 -21.52 -8.46
C PRO A 464 -20.17 -21.60 -8.04
N TYR A 465 -20.77 -22.79 -8.14
CA TYR A 465 -22.16 -23.04 -7.86
C TYR A 465 -22.37 -24.36 -7.11
N GLU A 466 -23.39 -24.39 -6.27
CA GLU A 466 -23.96 -25.59 -5.67
C GLU A 466 -25.05 -26.15 -6.61
N ARG A 467 -25.18 -27.48 -6.70
CA ARG A 467 -26.32 -28.09 -7.41
C ARG A 467 -27.59 -27.87 -6.60
N THR A 468 -28.66 -27.42 -7.24
CA THR A 468 -30.00 -27.58 -6.66
C THR A 468 -30.33 -29.07 -6.66
N GLY A 469 -30.72 -29.60 -5.49
CA GLY A 469 -31.10 -31.01 -5.32
C GLY A 469 -32.20 -31.47 -6.26
#